data_AF-A0A132NKH7-F1
#
_entry.id   AF-A0A132NKH7-F1
#
_cell.length_a   1.000
_cell.length_b   1.000
_cell.length_c   1.000
_cell.angle_alpha   90.00
_cell.angle_beta   90.00
_cell.angle_gamma   90.00
#
_symmetry.space_group_name_H-M   'P 1'
#
loop_
_entity.id
_entity.type
_entity.pdbx_description
1 polymer ?
#
loop_
_entity_poly.entity_id
_entity_poly.type
_entity_poly.pdbx_seq_one_letter_code
_entity_poly.pdbx_strand_id
1 'polypeptide(L)'
;GKARPSAIVGRNRENGEILVIIVGCAIGMLSGLFIPWLPLRVLGLVGGPLLGFAIVFMPYRKRTIYKWFEIDRSYRKLLRSGQARYRSGAMEAGTRLDGTEVDIGPPPGIGRIRWLTASFGMEELAILLHQDRRTITCALEIEGPGVGLRDSEDQEALVERFGNLLQHIANGDGFVTRLQMIARTLPADPYAHVKDVERRGDPDAPQWIKDSYDQLQRMVSTSSEQHRNFLVACMPYTRDLAAEAMHYGGGDVGLAAIMAREMSDICARLAEADIKVRHPMSPARLASLIHSMYDPSHPIDAIQTMTRRNAWPAELDATHPQYLRSKTRESETREPWCHATAWIKEWPLTPVGVNFLAPLLVHTPDVIRTVAVTMDLEPTDVAIERMLTEKVNEQAEQARAAKLNRVADPRDFAHAHRVDQRGEDLASGAAGVNLVGYITVSSRDPELLARDKRTIRAAAGKSFLKLEWCDREHHRAFVNTLPFATGIRR
;
A
#
# COMPACT_ATOMS: atom_id res chain seq x y z
N GLY A 1 12.85 7.79 -7.53
CA GLY A 1 12.90 9.07 -6.77
C GLY A 1 12.19 8.93 -5.44
N LYS A 2 12.23 9.96 -4.58
CA LYS A 2 11.50 9.96 -3.29
C LYS A 2 9.99 10.05 -3.57
N ALA A 3 9.31 8.90 -3.67
CA ALA A 3 7.86 8.87 -3.79
C ALA A 3 7.22 9.52 -2.55
N ARG A 4 6.20 10.34 -2.77
CA ARG A 4 5.48 11.00 -1.68
C ARG A 4 4.30 10.11 -1.28
N PRO A 5 4.25 9.63 -0.02
CA PRO A 5 3.12 8.83 0.43
C PRO A 5 1.82 9.63 0.30
N SER A 6 0.70 8.96 0.00
CA SER A 6 -0.62 9.59 -0.03
C SER A 6 -1.22 9.80 1.36
N ALA A 7 -0.62 9.22 2.40
CA ALA A 7 -0.89 9.57 3.78
C ALA A 7 -0.43 11.02 4.04
N ILE A 8 -1.00 11.71 5.03
CA ILE A 8 -0.53 13.04 5.48
C ILE A 8 0.97 12.98 5.90
N VAL A 9 1.47 11.77 6.12
CA VAL A 9 2.85 11.48 6.40
C VAL A 9 3.72 11.57 5.14
N GLY A 10 4.68 12.50 5.12
CA GLY A 10 5.81 12.45 4.18
C GLY A 10 6.07 13.70 3.33
N ARG A 11 5.47 14.85 3.62
CA ARG A 11 5.82 16.08 2.90
C ARG A 11 7.05 16.78 3.48
N ASN A 12 7.90 17.31 2.61
CA ASN A 12 8.68 18.51 2.91
C ASN A 12 7.83 19.71 2.46
N ARG A 13 7.35 20.50 3.44
CA ARG A 13 6.64 21.79 3.30
C ARG A 13 5.23 21.74 2.72
N GLU A 14 4.25 21.65 3.63
CA GLU A 14 2.85 21.92 3.34
C GLU A 14 2.58 23.42 3.17
N ASN A 15 1.62 23.77 2.30
CA ASN A 15 1.05 25.13 2.26
C ASN A 15 0.59 25.55 3.67
N GLY A 16 0.16 24.57 4.48
CA GLY A 16 -0.19 24.77 5.88
C GLY A 16 0.99 25.02 6.83
N GLU A 17 2.17 24.44 6.60
CA GLU A 17 3.39 24.79 7.36
C GLU A 17 3.82 26.23 7.06
N ILE A 18 3.76 26.63 5.79
CA ILE A 18 4.02 28.01 5.36
C ILE A 18 2.99 28.96 5.98
N LEU A 19 1.70 28.58 5.97
CA LEU A 19 0.64 29.36 6.58
C LEU A 19 0.85 29.55 8.10
N VAL A 20 1.29 28.51 8.82
CA VAL A 20 1.59 28.62 10.26
C VAL A 20 2.72 29.60 10.52
N ILE A 21 3.77 29.60 9.69
CA ILE A 21 4.86 30.59 9.81
C ILE A 21 4.33 31.99 9.52
N ILE A 22 3.56 32.17 8.45
CA ILE A 22 2.95 33.47 8.09
C ILE A 22 2.05 33.99 9.22
N VAL A 23 1.20 33.13 9.78
CA VAL A 23 0.30 33.48 10.90
C VAL A 23 1.12 33.80 12.15
N GLY A 24 2.18 33.05 12.46
CA GLY A 24 3.08 33.36 13.57
C GLY A 24 3.73 34.75 13.41
N CYS A 25 4.20 35.07 12.20
CA CYS A 25 4.74 36.40 11.87
C CYS A 25 3.67 37.50 11.96
N ALA A 26 2.46 37.25 11.46
CA ALA A 26 1.35 38.20 11.54
C ALA A 26 0.94 38.49 12.99
N ILE A 27 0.84 37.46 13.85
CA ILE A 27 0.59 37.61 15.28
C ILE A 27 1.71 38.42 15.94
N GLY A 28 2.97 38.16 15.58
CA GLY A 28 4.11 38.96 16.02
C GLY A 28 3.96 40.44 15.64
N MET A 29 3.67 40.73 14.38
CA MET A 29 3.47 42.12 13.90
C MET A 29 2.27 42.81 14.57
N LEU A 30 1.14 42.11 14.74
CA LEU A 30 -0.05 42.63 15.41
C LEU A 30 0.22 42.92 16.90
N SER A 31 0.96 42.05 17.59
CA SER A 31 1.39 42.30 18.97
C SER A 31 2.30 43.52 19.08
N GLY A 32 3.12 43.76 18.06
CA GLY A 32 3.90 44.97 17.88
C GLY A 32 3.04 46.23 17.71
N LEU A 33 1.83 46.13 17.20
CA LEU A 33 0.97 47.30 16.93
C LEU A 33 0.03 47.63 18.09
N PHE A 34 -0.54 46.60 18.75
CA PHE A 34 -1.62 46.75 19.72
C PHE A 34 -1.19 46.70 21.19
N ILE A 35 0.02 46.24 21.52
CA ILE A 35 0.48 46.13 22.92
C ILE A 35 1.28 47.39 23.31
N PRO A 36 0.78 48.21 24.26
CA PRO A 36 1.46 49.45 24.67
C PRO A 36 2.66 49.20 25.60
N TRP A 37 2.70 48.05 26.28
CA TRP A 37 3.77 47.70 27.21
C TRP A 37 4.98 47.10 26.48
N LEU A 38 6.11 47.82 26.50
CA LEU A 38 7.37 47.45 25.83
C LEU A 38 7.82 45.99 26.04
N PRO A 39 7.86 45.42 27.27
CA PRO A 39 8.33 44.04 27.45
C PRO A 39 7.38 43.02 26.83
N LEU A 40 6.07 43.23 26.94
CA LEU A 40 5.06 42.36 26.32
C LEU A 40 5.06 42.48 24.79
N ARG A 41 5.34 43.69 24.28
CA ARG A 41 5.47 43.96 22.84
C ARG A 41 6.65 43.22 22.21
N VAL A 42 7.83 43.27 22.84
CA VAL A 42 9.02 42.54 22.38
C VAL A 42 8.78 41.03 22.48
N LEU A 43 8.16 40.56 23.57
CA LEU A 43 7.80 39.16 23.75
C LEU A 43 6.87 38.65 22.64
N GLY A 44 5.85 39.42 22.26
CA GLY A 44 4.93 39.05 21.18
C GLY A 44 5.61 39.07 19.80
N LEU A 45 6.38 40.11 19.52
CA LEU A 45 7.04 40.32 18.22
C LEU A 45 8.05 39.20 17.92
N VAL A 46 8.81 38.77 18.93
CA VAL A 46 9.81 37.69 18.80
C VAL A 46 9.17 36.31 19.03
N GLY A 47 8.26 36.21 19.99
CA GLY A 47 7.61 34.97 20.39
C GLY A 47 6.67 34.39 19.34
N GLY A 48 5.91 35.23 18.62
CA GLY A 48 4.98 34.78 17.56
C GLY A 48 5.68 34.02 16.43
N PRO A 49 6.69 34.62 15.76
CA PRO A 49 7.52 33.93 14.78
C PRO A 49 8.23 32.70 15.37
N LEU A 50 8.85 32.81 16.55
CA LEU A 50 9.54 31.69 17.19
C LEU A 50 8.60 30.50 17.44
N LEU A 51 7.37 30.74 17.89
CA LEU A 51 6.35 29.68 18.05
C LEU A 51 5.96 29.07 16.71
N GLY A 52 5.76 29.88 15.68
CA GLY A 52 5.48 29.38 14.32
C GLY A 52 6.61 28.48 13.80
N PHE A 53 7.86 28.91 13.97
CA PHE A 53 9.05 28.11 13.65
C PHE A 53 9.14 26.84 14.52
N ALA A 54 8.90 26.93 15.82
CA ALA A 54 8.92 25.77 16.71
C ALA A 54 7.88 24.72 16.31
N ILE A 55 6.64 25.13 15.98
CA ILE A 55 5.57 24.20 15.55
C ILE A 55 5.96 23.46 14.27
N VAL A 56 6.63 24.14 13.33
CA VAL A 56 6.99 23.57 12.02
C VAL A 56 8.28 22.76 12.09
N PHE A 57 9.29 23.18 12.84
CA PHE A 57 10.63 22.56 12.79
C PHE A 57 10.97 21.69 14.00
N MET A 58 10.28 21.85 15.14
CA MET A 58 10.60 21.07 16.33
C MET A 58 10.12 19.62 16.16
N PRO A 59 11.02 18.62 16.25
CA PRO A 59 10.64 17.23 16.18
C PRO A 59 9.95 16.79 17.48
N TYR A 60 8.75 16.23 17.35
CA TYR A 60 7.98 15.58 18.41
C TYR A 60 7.60 14.15 17.97
N ARG A 61 8.05 13.14 18.73
CA ARG A 61 7.79 11.71 18.43
C ARG A 61 8.03 11.34 16.95
N LYS A 62 9.21 11.70 16.42
CA LYS A 62 9.66 11.41 15.04
C LYS A 62 8.96 12.19 13.90
N ARG A 63 8.02 13.10 14.21
CA ARG A 63 7.35 14.02 13.25
C ARG A 63 7.43 15.45 13.74
N THR A 64 7.07 16.44 12.92
CA THR A 64 6.91 17.82 13.39
C THR A 64 5.61 17.97 14.17
N ILE A 65 5.53 18.96 15.06
CA ILE A 65 4.30 19.25 15.85
C ILE A 65 3.13 19.53 14.90
N TYR A 66 3.36 20.27 13.82
CA TYR A 66 2.36 20.54 12.79
C TYR A 66 1.73 19.26 12.20
N LYS A 67 2.55 18.28 11.82
CA LYS A 67 2.05 17.03 11.24
C LYS A 67 1.15 16.27 12.22
N TRP A 68 1.55 16.20 13.50
CA TRP A 68 0.71 15.60 14.54
C TRP A 68 -0.61 16.35 14.73
N PHE A 69 -0.58 17.69 14.66
CA PHE A 69 -1.81 18.48 14.72
C PHE A 69 -2.76 18.15 13.57
N GLU A 70 -2.27 18.01 12.34
CA GLU A 70 -3.11 17.69 11.18
C GLU A 70 -3.71 16.27 11.24
N ILE A 71 -2.89 15.31 11.67
CA ILE A 71 -3.33 13.93 11.93
C ILE A 71 -4.43 13.93 12.99
N ASP A 72 -4.22 14.63 14.11
CA ASP A 72 -5.17 14.68 15.21
C ASP A 72 -6.44 15.43 14.83
N ARG A 73 -6.33 16.47 13.99
CA ARG A 73 -7.48 17.18 13.44
C ARG A 73 -8.31 16.25 12.55
N SER A 74 -7.66 15.53 11.64
CA SER A 74 -8.32 14.60 10.73
C SER A 74 -8.98 13.44 11.49
N TYR A 75 -8.28 12.90 12.47
CA TYR A 75 -8.79 11.84 13.35
C TYR A 75 -9.96 12.30 14.20
N ARG A 76 -9.87 13.49 14.83
CA ARG A 76 -11.00 14.07 15.58
C ARG A 76 -12.20 14.34 14.67
N LYS A 77 -11.98 14.77 13.42
CA LYS A 77 -13.05 14.93 12.43
C LYS A 77 -13.72 13.60 12.11
N LEU A 78 -12.93 12.53 11.89
CA LEU A 78 -13.44 11.18 11.67
C LEU A 78 -14.34 10.73 12.83
N LEU A 79 -13.86 10.84 14.08
CA LEU A 79 -14.62 10.48 15.28
C LEU A 79 -15.93 11.27 15.40
N ARG A 80 -15.90 12.59 15.16
CA ARG A 80 -17.10 13.45 15.23
C ARG A 80 -18.10 13.18 14.11
N SER A 81 -17.63 12.78 12.93
CA SER A 81 -18.49 12.51 11.77
C SER A 81 -19.24 11.18 11.85
N GLY A 82 -18.97 10.34 12.85
CA GLY A 82 -19.52 8.98 12.95
C GLY A 82 -18.90 7.98 11.96
N GLN A 83 -18.18 8.44 10.93
CA GLN A 83 -17.53 7.60 9.91
C GLN A 83 -16.41 6.71 10.45
N ALA A 84 -16.00 6.88 11.71
CA ALA A 84 -15.04 6.00 12.37
C ALA A 84 -15.58 4.57 12.52
N ARG A 85 -16.89 4.40 12.61
CA ARG A 85 -17.54 3.09 12.62
C ARG A 85 -18.31 2.91 11.33
N TYR A 86 -18.03 1.82 10.65
CA TYR A 86 -18.70 1.41 9.44
C TYR A 86 -19.44 0.11 9.71
N ARG A 87 -20.71 0.09 9.31
CA ARG A 87 -21.53 -1.12 9.24
C ARG A 87 -22.03 -1.25 7.81
N SER A 88 -21.78 -2.40 7.21
CA SER A 88 -22.20 -2.67 5.85
C SER A 88 -23.72 -2.79 5.77
N GLY A 89 -24.34 -2.03 4.86
CA GLY A 89 -25.78 -2.12 4.56
C GLY A 89 -26.18 -3.41 3.84
N ALA A 90 -25.26 -4.38 3.71
CA ALA A 90 -25.44 -5.56 2.88
C ALA A 90 -26.51 -6.53 3.35
N MET A 91 -26.89 -6.47 4.62
CA MET A 91 -27.96 -7.29 5.17
C MET A 91 -29.33 -6.70 4.84
N GLU A 92 -29.40 -5.37 4.83
CA GLU A 92 -30.62 -4.60 4.55
C GLU A 92 -30.81 -4.41 3.05
N ALA A 93 -29.74 -4.51 2.27
CA ALA A 93 -29.76 -4.41 0.83
C ALA A 93 -30.47 -5.62 0.21
N GLY A 94 -31.71 -5.42 -0.25
CA GLY A 94 -32.43 -6.41 -1.04
C GLY A 94 -31.81 -6.66 -2.41
N THR A 95 -32.41 -7.57 -3.17
CA THR A 95 -32.20 -7.70 -4.61
C THR A 95 -33.20 -6.82 -5.34
N ARG A 96 -32.80 -6.24 -6.46
CA ARG A 96 -33.73 -5.55 -7.36
C ARG A 96 -34.65 -6.56 -8.03
N LEU A 97 -35.76 -6.09 -8.60
CA LEU A 97 -36.75 -6.92 -9.29
C LEU A 97 -36.17 -7.68 -10.49
N ASP A 98 -35.08 -7.18 -11.07
CA ASP A 98 -34.30 -7.79 -12.16
C ASP A 98 -33.33 -8.89 -11.66
N GLY A 99 -33.33 -9.20 -10.37
CA GLY A 99 -32.43 -10.17 -9.73
C GLY A 99 -31.02 -9.63 -9.44
N THR A 100 -30.74 -8.36 -9.77
CA THR A 100 -29.42 -7.77 -9.50
C THR A 100 -29.27 -7.39 -8.04
N GLU A 101 -28.12 -7.72 -7.46
CA GLU A 101 -27.77 -7.26 -6.13
C GLU A 101 -27.55 -5.74 -6.14
N VAL A 102 -28.24 -5.01 -5.25
CA VAL A 102 -27.89 -3.62 -4.93
C VAL A 102 -26.44 -3.53 -4.46
N ASP A 103 -25.67 -2.68 -5.13
CA ASP A 103 -24.27 -2.39 -4.80
C ASP A 103 -24.13 -1.65 -3.46
N ILE A 104 -23.02 -1.89 -2.79
CA ILE A 104 -22.76 -1.37 -1.45
C ILE A 104 -21.48 -0.58 -1.45
N GLY A 105 -21.56 0.61 -0.86
CA GLY A 105 -20.42 1.49 -0.72
C GLY A 105 -19.31 0.82 0.10
N PRO A 106 -18.04 1.02 -0.28
CA PRO A 106 -16.92 0.47 0.47
C PRO A 106 -16.74 1.16 1.82
N PRO A 107 -15.96 0.56 2.74
CA PRO A 107 -15.62 1.17 4.02
C PRO A 107 -14.84 2.49 3.89
N PRO A 108 -14.81 3.30 4.98
CA PRO A 108 -14.04 4.53 5.06
C PRO A 108 -12.58 4.38 4.61
N GLY A 109 -12.08 5.38 3.89
CA GLY A 109 -10.69 5.41 3.38
C GLY A 109 -10.55 4.91 1.94
N ILE A 110 -11.43 4.02 1.48
CA ILE A 110 -11.39 3.49 0.11
C ILE A 110 -11.88 4.54 -0.90
N GLY A 111 -12.98 5.24 -0.61
CA GLY A 111 -13.62 6.14 -1.57
C GLY A 111 -14.53 5.41 -2.55
N ARG A 112 -15.15 6.10 -3.51
CA ARG A 112 -16.12 5.48 -4.43
C ARG A 112 -15.43 4.56 -5.45
N ILE A 113 -15.84 3.28 -5.44
CA ILE A 113 -15.37 2.26 -6.38
C ILE A 113 -16.54 1.74 -7.21
N ARG A 114 -16.31 1.53 -8.50
CA ARG A 114 -17.20 0.77 -9.39
C ARG A 114 -16.48 -0.43 -9.96
N TRP A 115 -17.16 -1.58 -9.96
CA TRP A 115 -16.65 -2.85 -10.48
C TRP A 115 -17.05 -3.00 -11.95
N LEU A 116 -16.07 -3.25 -12.79
CA LEU A 116 -16.21 -3.60 -14.19
C LEU A 116 -15.66 -5.01 -14.41
N THR A 117 -16.06 -5.62 -15.51
CA THR A 117 -15.63 -6.96 -15.93
C THR A 117 -15.24 -6.95 -17.38
N ALA A 118 -14.14 -7.62 -17.71
CA ALA A 118 -13.71 -7.87 -19.08
C ALA A 118 -13.42 -9.36 -19.27
N SER A 119 -13.61 -9.86 -20.49
CA SER A 119 -13.17 -11.19 -20.87
C SER A 119 -11.65 -11.23 -20.93
N PHE A 120 -11.03 -12.27 -20.38
CA PHE A 120 -9.59 -12.47 -20.37
C PHE A 120 -9.26 -13.94 -20.66
N GLY A 121 -9.13 -14.25 -21.95
CA GLY A 121 -9.08 -15.65 -22.40
C GLY A 121 -10.38 -16.38 -22.07
N MET A 122 -10.28 -17.49 -21.33
CA MET A 122 -11.42 -18.29 -20.87
C MET A 122 -11.97 -17.85 -19.50
N GLU A 123 -11.32 -16.88 -18.86
CA GLU A 123 -11.69 -16.37 -17.53
C GLU A 123 -12.18 -14.92 -17.60
N GLU A 124 -12.74 -14.43 -16.50
CA GLU A 124 -13.11 -13.02 -16.33
C GLU A 124 -12.07 -12.26 -15.51
N LEU A 125 -11.92 -10.99 -15.83
CA LEU A 125 -11.01 -10.07 -15.16
C LEU A 125 -11.82 -8.97 -14.45
N ALA A 126 -11.62 -8.82 -13.15
CA ALA A 126 -12.21 -7.74 -12.36
C ALA A 126 -11.40 -6.46 -12.50
N ILE A 127 -12.09 -5.37 -12.78
CA ILE A 127 -11.50 -4.06 -13.00
C ILE A 127 -12.19 -3.06 -12.07
N LEU A 128 -11.41 -2.30 -11.31
CA LEU A 128 -11.92 -1.35 -10.33
C LEU A 128 -11.69 0.07 -10.81
N LEU A 129 -12.76 0.82 -11.01
CA LEU A 129 -12.68 2.27 -11.25
C LEU A 129 -12.78 3.01 -9.91
N HIS A 130 -11.69 3.68 -9.54
CA HIS A 130 -11.60 4.55 -8.36
C HIS A 130 -11.98 5.97 -8.76
N GLN A 131 -13.23 6.37 -8.51
CA GLN A 131 -13.74 7.67 -8.97
C GLN A 131 -13.03 8.85 -8.30
N ASP A 132 -12.79 8.76 -6.99
CA ASP A 132 -12.17 9.84 -6.22
C ASP A 132 -10.69 10.05 -6.59
N ARG A 133 -10.01 8.98 -7.02
CA ARG A 133 -8.60 9.01 -7.43
C ARG A 133 -8.40 9.15 -8.93
N ARG A 134 -9.46 8.98 -9.71
CA ARG A 134 -9.41 8.93 -11.18
C ARG A 134 -8.39 7.89 -11.67
N THR A 135 -8.47 6.69 -11.14
CA THR A 135 -7.59 5.57 -11.52
C THR A 135 -8.41 4.32 -11.77
N ILE A 136 -7.91 3.46 -12.65
CA ILE A 136 -8.48 2.15 -12.98
C ILE A 136 -7.45 1.11 -12.60
N THR A 137 -7.83 0.11 -11.82
CA THR A 137 -6.90 -0.94 -11.36
C THR A 137 -7.39 -2.33 -11.66
N CYS A 138 -6.45 -3.23 -11.88
CA CYS A 138 -6.70 -4.64 -12.10
C CYS A 138 -5.62 -5.48 -11.43
N ALA A 139 -5.94 -6.68 -10.95
CA ALA A 139 -5.03 -7.52 -10.21
C ALA A 139 -4.87 -8.91 -10.84
N LEU A 140 -3.66 -9.45 -10.74
CA LEU A 140 -3.30 -10.82 -11.05
C LEU A 140 -2.72 -11.49 -9.80
N GLU A 141 -2.95 -12.79 -9.69
CA GLU A 141 -2.21 -13.61 -8.74
C GLU A 141 -0.98 -14.22 -9.42
N ILE A 142 0.17 -14.09 -8.77
CA ILE A 142 1.47 -14.41 -9.37
C ILE A 142 2.30 -15.36 -8.51
N GLU A 143 2.95 -16.26 -9.23
CA GLU A 143 4.06 -17.16 -8.94
C GLU A 143 5.46 -16.55 -9.03
N GLY A 144 6.18 -16.34 -7.93
CA GLY A 144 7.59 -15.92 -8.03
C GLY A 144 8.52 -17.08 -8.44
N PRO A 145 9.68 -16.82 -9.09
CA PRO A 145 10.60 -17.84 -9.61
C PRO A 145 11.40 -18.62 -8.55
N GLY A 146 11.17 -18.38 -7.25
CA GLY A 146 11.93 -19.01 -6.15
C GLY A 146 13.34 -18.43 -5.96
N VAL A 147 13.48 -17.10 -5.97
CA VAL A 147 14.77 -16.37 -5.93
C VAL A 147 15.73 -16.87 -4.83
N GLY A 148 15.20 -17.18 -3.64
CA GLY A 148 16.02 -17.58 -2.48
C GLY A 148 16.76 -18.91 -2.60
N LEU A 149 16.43 -19.74 -3.60
CA LEU A 149 17.04 -21.06 -3.83
C LEU A 149 18.07 -21.06 -4.96
N ARG A 150 18.28 -19.91 -5.63
CA ARG A 150 19.20 -19.78 -6.77
C ARG A 150 20.54 -19.18 -6.37
N ASP A 151 21.55 -19.43 -7.21
CA ASP A 151 22.89 -18.83 -7.07
C ASP A 151 22.85 -17.32 -7.33
N SER A 152 23.87 -16.56 -6.91
CA SER A 152 23.80 -15.09 -6.97
C SER A 152 23.69 -14.55 -8.39
N GLU A 153 24.37 -15.17 -9.36
CA GLU A 153 24.30 -14.79 -10.77
C GLU A 153 22.88 -14.93 -11.33
N ASP A 154 22.22 -16.05 -11.00
CA ASP A 154 20.81 -16.28 -11.37
C ASP A 154 19.86 -15.29 -10.69
N GLN A 155 20.13 -14.93 -9.42
CA GLN A 155 19.35 -13.93 -8.71
C GLN A 155 19.47 -12.55 -9.37
N GLU A 156 20.67 -12.15 -9.78
CA GLU A 156 20.91 -10.89 -10.49
C GLU A 156 20.22 -10.87 -11.86
N ALA A 157 20.32 -11.97 -12.62
CA ALA A 157 19.63 -12.10 -13.90
C ALA A 157 18.10 -11.99 -13.76
N LEU A 158 17.51 -12.53 -12.67
CA LEU A 158 16.08 -12.36 -12.40
C LEU A 158 15.71 -10.90 -12.08
N VAL A 159 16.57 -10.19 -11.35
CA VAL A 159 16.36 -8.75 -11.07
C VAL A 159 16.45 -7.93 -12.35
N GLU A 160 17.40 -8.23 -13.22
CA GLU A 160 17.55 -7.57 -14.53
C GLU A 160 16.31 -7.77 -15.40
N ARG A 161 15.80 -9.01 -15.50
CA ARG A 161 14.55 -9.30 -16.25
C ARG A 161 13.35 -8.56 -15.69
N PHE A 162 13.23 -8.46 -14.36
CA PHE A 162 12.19 -7.64 -13.74
C PHE A 162 12.40 -6.15 -14.04
N GLY A 163 13.64 -5.68 -14.09
CA GLY A 163 13.99 -4.33 -14.55
C GLY A 163 13.49 -4.04 -15.97
N ASN A 164 13.68 -4.99 -16.89
CA ASN A 164 13.20 -4.89 -18.28
C ASN A 164 11.66 -4.81 -18.37
N LEU A 165 10.94 -5.56 -17.52
CA LEU A 165 9.48 -5.41 -17.38
C LEU A 165 9.10 -3.98 -16.98
N LEU A 166 9.80 -3.40 -15.99
CA LEU A 166 9.53 -2.02 -15.56
C LEU A 166 9.86 -0.99 -16.64
N GLN A 167 10.96 -1.18 -17.38
CA GLN A 167 11.34 -0.37 -18.55
C GLN A 167 10.26 -0.37 -19.62
N HIS A 168 9.76 -1.56 -19.97
CA HIS A 168 8.70 -1.68 -20.97
C HIS A 168 7.44 -0.93 -20.55
N ILE A 169 7.00 -1.07 -19.30
CA ILE A 169 5.78 -0.39 -18.83
C ILE A 169 6.01 1.13 -18.73
N ALA A 170 7.22 1.57 -18.35
CA ALA A 170 7.53 2.98 -18.23
C ALA A 170 7.63 3.72 -19.57
N ASN A 171 8.17 3.05 -20.60
CA ASN A 171 8.50 3.64 -21.90
C ASN A 171 7.58 3.19 -23.04
N GLY A 172 6.71 2.20 -22.82
CA GLY A 172 5.77 1.72 -23.82
C GLY A 172 4.59 2.69 -24.04
N ASP A 173 3.90 2.53 -25.16
CA ASP A 173 2.70 3.31 -25.52
C ASP A 173 1.45 2.92 -24.71
N GLY A 174 1.62 2.09 -23.68
CA GLY A 174 0.57 1.61 -22.81
C GLY A 174 0.07 2.69 -21.85
N PHE A 175 -1.11 2.44 -21.26
CA PHE A 175 -1.72 3.37 -20.30
C PHE A 175 -1.38 3.03 -18.84
N VAL A 176 -0.76 1.88 -18.59
CA VAL A 176 -0.34 1.47 -17.23
C VAL A 176 0.90 2.25 -16.82
N THR A 177 0.76 3.01 -15.75
CA THR A 177 1.87 3.84 -15.24
C THR A 177 2.32 3.45 -13.84
N ARG A 178 1.65 2.46 -13.25
CA ARG A 178 1.91 2.05 -11.87
C ARG A 178 1.65 0.58 -11.69
N LEU A 179 2.58 -0.06 -11.00
CA LEU A 179 2.46 -1.42 -10.53
C LEU A 179 2.48 -1.45 -9.01
N GLN A 180 1.71 -2.34 -8.41
CA GLN A 180 1.81 -2.67 -6.99
C GLN A 180 2.04 -4.15 -6.83
N MET A 181 3.10 -4.50 -6.10
CA MET A 181 3.42 -5.85 -5.70
C MET A 181 2.92 -6.06 -4.27
N ILE A 182 2.08 -7.06 -4.06
CA ILE A 182 1.55 -7.42 -2.74
C ILE A 182 2.05 -8.81 -2.40
N ALA A 183 2.80 -8.93 -1.31
CA ALA A 183 3.19 -10.21 -0.72
C ALA A 183 2.43 -10.39 0.58
N ARG A 184 1.56 -11.40 0.62
CA ARG A 184 0.73 -11.73 1.78
C ARG A 184 1.19 -13.05 2.38
N THR A 185 1.39 -13.06 3.69
CA THR A 185 1.71 -14.27 4.47
C THR A 185 0.61 -14.52 5.49
N LEU A 186 0.15 -15.77 5.51
CA LEU A 186 -0.91 -16.27 6.39
C LEU A 186 -0.51 -17.65 6.91
N PRO A 187 -1.07 -18.11 8.04
CA PRO A 187 -1.09 -19.53 8.36
C PRO A 187 -1.65 -20.33 7.19
N ALA A 188 -1.11 -21.53 6.98
CA ALA A 188 -1.53 -22.41 5.91
C ALA A 188 -3.02 -22.73 6.05
N ASP A 189 -3.73 -22.48 4.97
CA ASP A 189 -5.16 -22.73 4.87
C ASP A 189 -5.44 -24.24 4.89
N PRO A 190 -6.09 -24.78 5.94
CA PRO A 190 -6.45 -26.19 5.96
C PRO A 190 -7.62 -26.48 5.02
N TYR A 191 -8.32 -25.48 4.48
CA TYR A 191 -9.60 -25.64 3.79
C TYR A 191 -9.54 -26.57 2.57
N ALA A 192 -8.51 -26.43 1.72
CA ALA A 192 -8.35 -27.31 0.56
C ALA A 192 -8.22 -28.79 0.98
N HIS A 193 -7.55 -29.04 2.10
CA HIS A 193 -7.37 -30.37 2.65
C HIS A 193 -8.64 -30.87 3.35
N VAL A 194 -9.31 -30.03 4.16
CA VAL A 194 -10.62 -30.33 4.77
C VAL A 194 -11.60 -30.77 3.68
N LYS A 195 -11.72 -30.00 2.60
CA LYS A 195 -12.62 -30.31 1.50
C LYS A 195 -12.26 -31.61 0.78
N ASP A 196 -10.97 -31.95 0.69
CA ASP A 196 -10.56 -33.24 0.13
C ASP A 196 -10.94 -34.41 1.03
N VAL A 197 -10.77 -34.26 2.35
CA VAL A 197 -11.21 -35.22 3.36
C VAL A 197 -12.73 -35.36 3.37
N GLU A 198 -13.48 -34.26 3.27
CA GLU A 198 -14.94 -34.30 3.16
C GLU A 198 -15.41 -35.05 1.90
N ARG A 199 -14.70 -34.88 0.78
CA ARG A 199 -15.08 -35.46 -0.51
C ARG A 199 -14.62 -36.91 -0.69
N ARG A 200 -13.45 -37.27 -0.16
CA ARG A 200 -12.78 -38.55 -0.41
C ARG A 200 -12.57 -39.38 0.85
N GLY A 201 -12.75 -38.81 2.03
CA GLY A 201 -12.64 -39.51 3.29
C GLY A 201 -13.74 -40.54 3.43
N ASP A 202 -13.45 -41.60 4.19
CA ASP A 202 -14.41 -42.65 4.51
C ASP A 202 -15.39 -42.15 5.60
N PRO A 203 -16.68 -41.96 5.28
CA PRO A 203 -17.68 -41.53 6.26
C PRO A 203 -17.91 -42.58 7.35
N ASP A 204 -17.58 -43.85 7.12
CA ASP A 204 -17.75 -44.95 8.08
C ASP A 204 -16.50 -45.18 8.96
N ALA A 205 -15.45 -44.38 8.76
CA ALA A 205 -14.25 -44.46 9.60
C ALA A 205 -14.59 -44.24 11.09
N PRO A 206 -14.00 -45.02 12.02
CA PRO A 206 -14.19 -44.85 13.46
C PRO A 206 -13.91 -43.41 13.92
N GLN A 207 -14.77 -42.90 14.82
CA GLN A 207 -14.71 -41.49 15.26
C GLN A 207 -13.33 -41.10 15.83
N TRP A 208 -12.67 -41.99 16.57
CA TRP A 208 -11.35 -41.72 17.14
C TRP A 208 -10.26 -41.51 16.07
N ILE A 209 -10.39 -42.11 14.88
CA ILE A 209 -9.46 -41.88 13.76
C ILE A 209 -9.70 -40.49 13.17
N LYS A 210 -10.96 -40.11 12.99
CA LYS A 210 -11.34 -38.76 12.53
C LYS A 210 -10.84 -37.70 13.50
N ASP A 211 -11.07 -37.90 14.81
CA ASP A 211 -10.61 -36.98 15.85
C ASP A 211 -9.07 -36.88 15.89
N SER A 212 -8.36 -38.02 15.74
CA SER A 212 -6.89 -38.06 15.69
C SER A 212 -6.35 -37.34 14.45
N TYR A 213 -7.00 -37.51 13.31
CA TYR A 213 -6.62 -36.84 12.07
C TYR A 213 -6.89 -35.33 12.11
N ASP A 214 -8.05 -34.93 12.64
CA ASP A 214 -8.39 -33.53 12.87
C ASP A 214 -7.38 -32.85 13.82
N GLN A 215 -6.91 -33.57 14.84
CA GLN A 215 -5.87 -33.07 15.74
C GLN A 215 -4.55 -32.85 15.00
N LEU A 216 -4.12 -33.81 14.17
CA LEU A 216 -2.92 -33.67 13.34
C LEU A 216 -3.05 -32.49 12.36
N GLN A 217 -4.21 -32.34 11.73
CA GLN A 217 -4.48 -31.25 10.80
C GLN A 217 -4.37 -29.88 11.49
N ARG A 218 -4.91 -29.74 12.70
CA ARG A 218 -4.75 -28.51 13.51
C ARG A 218 -3.28 -28.22 13.83
N MET A 219 -2.50 -29.26 14.13
CA MET A 219 -1.06 -29.11 14.39
C MET A 219 -0.29 -28.64 13.14
N VAL A 220 -0.58 -29.21 11.97
CA VAL A 220 0.09 -28.84 10.70
C VAL A 220 -0.29 -27.42 10.26
N SER A 221 -1.56 -27.04 10.36
CA SER A 221 -2.04 -25.70 10.02
C SER A 221 -1.42 -24.61 10.91
N THR A 222 -1.04 -24.95 12.14
CA THR A 222 -0.38 -24.01 13.07
C THR A 222 1.08 -23.73 12.68
N SER A 223 1.76 -24.65 11.98
CA SER A 223 3.21 -24.53 11.69
C SER A 223 3.54 -24.19 10.24
N SER A 224 2.60 -24.35 9.31
CA SER A 224 2.83 -24.09 7.89
C SER A 224 2.37 -22.67 7.53
N GLU A 225 3.14 -21.96 6.71
CA GLU A 225 2.76 -20.64 6.18
C GLU A 225 2.40 -20.74 4.70
N GLN A 226 1.40 -19.96 4.29
CA GLN A 226 1.04 -19.74 2.90
C GLN A 226 1.48 -18.35 2.46
N HIS A 227 2.31 -18.30 1.42
CA HIS A 227 2.72 -17.06 0.76
C HIS A 227 1.92 -16.86 -0.52
N ARG A 228 1.22 -15.72 -0.62
CA ARG A 228 0.37 -15.36 -1.76
C ARG A 228 0.85 -14.03 -2.31
N ASN A 229 1.21 -13.99 -3.59
CA ASN A 229 1.71 -12.78 -4.24
C ASN A 229 0.73 -12.29 -5.31
N PHE A 230 0.56 -10.98 -5.39
CA PHE A 230 -0.32 -10.33 -6.34
C PHE A 230 0.39 -9.17 -7.02
N LEU A 231 0.13 -9.01 -8.31
CA LEU A 231 0.51 -7.84 -9.09
C LEU A 231 -0.74 -7.05 -9.43
N VAL A 232 -0.71 -5.75 -9.18
CA VAL A 232 -1.82 -4.85 -9.49
C VAL A 232 -1.35 -3.78 -10.45
N ALA A 233 -1.94 -3.74 -11.64
CA ALA A 233 -1.71 -2.70 -12.62
C ALA A 233 -2.68 -1.52 -12.39
N CYS A 234 -2.21 -0.31 -12.66
CA CYS A 234 -2.99 0.90 -12.49
C CYS A 234 -2.79 1.88 -13.64
N MET A 235 -3.91 2.26 -14.24
CA MET A 235 -4.01 3.27 -15.29
C MET A 235 -4.65 4.54 -14.72
N PRO A 236 -4.02 5.72 -14.86
CA PRO A 236 -4.64 6.99 -14.55
C PRO A 236 -5.71 7.30 -15.60
N TYR A 237 -6.84 7.86 -15.17
CA TYR A 237 -7.87 8.31 -16.09
C TYR A 237 -7.44 9.64 -16.74
N THR A 238 -7.00 9.56 -17.99
CA THR A 238 -6.59 10.69 -18.83
C THR A 238 -7.58 10.94 -19.96
N ARG A 239 -7.45 12.09 -20.65
CA ARG A 239 -8.25 12.38 -21.85
C ARG A 239 -7.94 11.40 -22.98
N ASP A 240 -6.67 11.03 -23.13
CA ASP A 240 -6.22 10.12 -24.18
C ASP A 240 -6.76 8.71 -23.95
N LEU A 241 -6.75 8.22 -22.70
CA LEU A 241 -7.38 6.95 -22.34
C LEU A 241 -8.88 6.97 -22.63
N ALA A 242 -9.56 8.09 -22.33
CA ALA A 242 -10.99 8.22 -22.62
C ALA A 242 -11.27 8.26 -24.13
N ALA A 243 -10.41 8.89 -24.93
CA ALA A 243 -10.51 8.91 -26.39
C ALA A 243 -10.30 7.52 -26.99
N GLU A 244 -9.25 6.81 -26.55
CA GLU A 244 -8.99 5.43 -26.96
C GLU A 244 -10.18 4.52 -26.59
N ALA A 245 -10.73 4.67 -25.38
CA ALA A 245 -11.87 3.87 -24.93
C ALA A 245 -13.10 4.03 -25.83
N MET A 246 -13.28 5.19 -26.48
CA MET A 246 -14.37 5.39 -27.44
C MET A 246 -14.25 4.47 -28.67
N HIS A 247 -13.04 4.10 -29.08
CA HIS A 247 -12.82 3.15 -30.17
C HIS A 247 -13.14 1.69 -29.79
N TYR A 248 -13.12 1.37 -28.49
CA TYR A 248 -13.36 0.02 -27.96
C TYR A 248 -14.77 -0.16 -27.36
N GLY A 249 -15.78 0.51 -27.92
CA GLY A 249 -17.17 0.43 -27.48
C GLY A 249 -17.62 1.53 -26.51
N GLY A 250 -16.70 2.43 -26.12
CA GLY A 250 -17.00 3.63 -25.35
C GLY A 250 -17.25 3.39 -23.86
N GLY A 251 -17.16 4.48 -23.11
CA GLY A 251 -17.42 4.51 -21.67
C GLY A 251 -16.69 3.39 -20.92
N ASP A 252 -17.41 2.71 -20.05
CA ASP A 252 -16.87 1.67 -19.15
C ASP A 252 -16.41 0.42 -19.90
N VAL A 253 -17.10 0.07 -20.99
CA VAL A 253 -16.79 -1.11 -21.80
C VAL A 253 -15.44 -0.91 -22.48
N GLY A 254 -15.21 0.26 -23.06
CA GLY A 254 -13.92 0.61 -23.66
C GLY A 254 -12.77 0.64 -22.66
N LEU A 255 -13.00 1.23 -21.47
CA LEU A 255 -11.98 1.23 -20.40
C LEU A 255 -11.64 -0.20 -19.95
N ALA A 256 -12.65 -1.08 -19.86
CA ALA A 256 -12.47 -2.46 -19.46
C ALA A 256 -11.68 -3.26 -20.52
N ALA A 257 -11.99 -3.03 -21.80
CA ALA A 257 -11.30 -3.66 -22.93
C ALA A 257 -9.81 -3.23 -23.01
N ILE A 258 -9.53 -1.93 -22.83
CA ILE A 258 -8.14 -1.44 -22.79
C ILE A 258 -7.38 -2.06 -21.62
N MET A 259 -7.95 -2.08 -20.41
CA MET A 259 -7.30 -2.72 -19.27
C MET A 259 -6.99 -4.20 -19.53
N ALA A 260 -7.91 -4.95 -20.15
CA ALA A 260 -7.66 -6.35 -20.50
C ALA A 260 -6.53 -6.52 -21.53
N ARG A 261 -6.42 -5.60 -22.51
CA ARG A 261 -5.30 -5.56 -23.47
C ARG A 261 -3.97 -5.32 -22.76
N GLU A 262 -3.89 -4.29 -21.92
CA GLU A 262 -2.68 -3.96 -21.15
C GLU A 262 -2.29 -5.11 -20.20
N MET A 263 -3.26 -5.77 -19.57
CA MET A 263 -2.98 -6.92 -18.72
C MET A 263 -2.47 -8.13 -19.50
N SER A 264 -2.90 -8.31 -20.75
CA SER A 264 -2.40 -9.39 -21.61
C SER A 264 -0.93 -9.19 -21.97
N ASP A 265 -0.55 -7.94 -22.26
CA ASP A 265 0.83 -7.55 -22.51
C ASP A 265 1.71 -7.73 -21.25
N ILE A 266 1.22 -7.28 -20.09
CA ILE A 266 1.89 -7.52 -18.80
C ILE A 266 2.07 -9.01 -18.52
N CYS A 267 1.08 -9.86 -18.80
CA CYS A 267 1.19 -11.31 -18.63
C CYS A 267 2.32 -11.90 -19.49
N ALA A 268 2.44 -11.49 -20.75
CA ALA A 268 3.51 -11.95 -21.64
C ALA A 268 4.89 -11.57 -21.09
N ARG A 269 5.03 -10.32 -20.62
CA ARG A 269 6.26 -9.79 -20.02
C ARG A 269 6.63 -10.45 -18.68
N LEU A 270 5.63 -10.78 -17.86
CA LEU A 270 5.85 -11.52 -16.61
C LEU A 270 6.44 -12.91 -16.90
N ALA A 271 5.98 -13.58 -17.97
CA ALA A 271 6.54 -14.86 -18.38
C ALA A 271 8.01 -14.75 -18.81
N GLU A 272 8.39 -13.68 -19.52
CA GLU A 272 9.81 -13.38 -19.85
C GLU A 272 10.67 -13.21 -18.59
N ALA A 273 10.09 -12.65 -17.52
CA ALA A 273 10.73 -12.48 -16.22
C ALA A 273 10.68 -13.73 -15.30
N ASP A 274 10.25 -14.88 -15.82
CA ASP A 274 10.06 -16.13 -15.06
C ASP A 274 9.07 -15.98 -13.88
N ILE A 275 8.14 -15.02 -14.00
CA ILE A 275 7.04 -14.82 -13.05
C ILE A 275 5.79 -15.45 -13.65
N LYS A 276 5.30 -16.52 -13.01
CA LYS A 276 4.14 -17.26 -13.49
C LYS A 276 2.85 -16.54 -13.10
N VAL A 277 1.95 -16.31 -14.04
CA VAL A 277 0.60 -15.85 -13.69
C VAL A 277 -0.25 -17.06 -13.34
N ARG A 278 -0.75 -17.13 -12.11
CA ARG A 278 -1.53 -18.27 -11.63
C ARG A 278 -2.97 -18.16 -12.10
N HIS A 279 -3.64 -17.06 -11.76
CA HIS A 279 -5.01 -16.76 -12.20
C HIS A 279 -5.19 -15.25 -12.37
N PRO A 280 -5.95 -14.79 -13.39
CA PRO A 280 -6.53 -13.46 -13.36
C PRO A 280 -7.52 -13.34 -12.19
N MET A 281 -7.58 -12.17 -11.57
CA MET A 281 -8.53 -11.97 -10.47
C MET A 281 -9.93 -11.68 -11.03
N SER A 282 -10.76 -12.72 -11.12
CA SER A 282 -12.19 -12.58 -11.40
C SER A 282 -12.91 -11.82 -10.27
N PRO A 283 -14.13 -11.31 -10.49
CA PRO A 283 -14.86 -10.56 -9.45
C PRO A 283 -14.99 -11.30 -8.12
N ALA A 284 -15.26 -12.62 -8.18
CA ALA A 284 -15.38 -13.45 -6.98
C ALA A 284 -14.03 -13.66 -6.28
N ARG A 285 -12.95 -13.89 -7.04
CA ARG A 285 -11.59 -14.03 -6.48
C ARG A 285 -11.10 -12.73 -5.84
N LEU A 286 -11.29 -11.60 -6.53
CA LEU A 286 -10.93 -10.29 -5.99
C LEU A 286 -11.76 -9.94 -4.75
N ALA A 287 -13.06 -10.26 -4.75
CA ALA A 287 -13.92 -10.10 -3.59
C ALA A 287 -13.42 -10.94 -2.40
N SER A 288 -13.11 -12.22 -2.61
CA SER A 288 -12.57 -13.10 -1.55
C SER A 288 -11.20 -12.63 -1.04
N LEU A 289 -10.33 -12.11 -1.92
CA LEU A 289 -9.06 -11.52 -1.53
C LEU A 289 -9.24 -10.29 -0.62
N ILE A 290 -10.10 -9.35 -1.02
CA ILE A 290 -10.39 -8.16 -0.21
C ILE A 290 -11.04 -8.58 1.12
N HIS A 291 -11.99 -9.51 1.07
CA HIS A 291 -12.70 -10.00 2.24
C HIS A 291 -11.73 -10.64 3.25
N SER A 292 -10.86 -11.54 2.78
CA SER A 292 -9.85 -12.18 3.63
C SER A 292 -8.78 -11.21 4.14
N MET A 293 -8.49 -10.12 3.45
CA MET A 293 -7.58 -9.08 3.98
C MET A 293 -8.16 -8.40 5.23
N TYR A 294 -9.49 -8.23 5.31
CA TYR A 294 -10.19 -7.71 6.49
C TYR A 294 -10.49 -8.78 7.56
N ASP A 295 -10.67 -10.04 7.16
CA ASP A 295 -10.80 -11.18 8.06
C ASP A 295 -9.89 -12.32 7.61
N PRO A 296 -8.67 -12.42 8.17
CA PRO A 296 -7.75 -13.51 7.89
C PRO A 296 -8.26 -14.93 8.21
N SER A 297 -9.42 -15.09 8.86
CA SER A 297 -10.05 -16.41 9.03
C SER A 297 -10.79 -16.89 7.78
N HIS A 298 -11.10 -15.99 6.84
CA HIS A 298 -11.75 -16.36 5.59
C HIS A 298 -10.72 -16.98 4.64
N PRO A 299 -10.92 -18.23 4.17
CA PRO A 299 -10.06 -18.86 3.18
C PRO A 299 -10.07 -18.05 1.87
N ILE A 300 -8.90 -17.70 1.32
CA ILE A 300 -8.79 -16.90 0.09
C ILE A 300 -9.44 -17.61 -1.12
N ASP A 301 -9.44 -18.94 -1.11
CA ASP A 301 -9.98 -19.74 -2.21
C ASP A 301 -11.49 -20.04 -2.06
N ALA A 302 -12.14 -19.56 -1.00
CA ALA A 302 -13.58 -19.71 -0.77
C ALA A 302 -14.41 -18.69 -1.58
N ILE A 303 -14.38 -18.84 -2.91
CA ILE A 303 -15.00 -17.87 -3.84
C ILE A 303 -16.50 -18.08 -4.10
N GLN A 304 -17.08 -19.21 -3.68
CA GLN A 304 -18.41 -19.66 -4.12
C GLN A 304 -19.55 -18.72 -3.71
N THR A 305 -19.43 -18.09 -2.53
CA THR A 305 -20.41 -17.14 -1.97
C THR A 305 -19.98 -15.69 -2.14
N MET A 306 -18.85 -15.46 -2.83
CA MET A 306 -18.24 -14.14 -2.93
C MET A 306 -18.77 -13.37 -4.13
N THR A 307 -19.44 -12.27 -3.83
CA THR A 307 -19.92 -11.29 -4.81
C THR A 307 -19.28 -9.93 -4.55
N ARG A 308 -19.45 -8.99 -5.50
CA ARG A 308 -19.00 -7.59 -5.36
C ARG A 308 -19.54 -6.94 -4.09
N ARG A 309 -20.75 -7.33 -3.67
CA ARG A 309 -21.43 -6.90 -2.46
C ARG A 309 -20.73 -7.41 -1.19
N ASN A 310 -20.30 -8.68 -1.21
CA ASN A 310 -19.72 -9.37 -0.06
C ASN A 310 -18.21 -9.13 0.09
N ALA A 311 -17.56 -8.43 -0.84
CA ALA A 311 -16.14 -8.10 -0.78
C ALA A 311 -15.75 -7.29 0.48
N TRP A 312 -16.68 -6.51 1.02
CA TRP A 312 -16.43 -5.58 2.12
C TRP A 312 -16.70 -6.23 3.50
N PRO A 313 -16.01 -5.77 4.57
CA PRO A 313 -16.30 -6.25 5.92
C PRO A 313 -17.73 -5.89 6.33
N ALA A 314 -18.31 -6.70 7.23
CA ALA A 314 -19.60 -6.40 7.83
C ALA A 314 -19.49 -5.18 8.75
N GLU A 315 -18.41 -5.13 9.53
CA GLU A 315 -18.12 -4.08 10.49
C GLU A 315 -16.66 -3.67 10.40
N LEU A 316 -16.41 -2.37 10.52
CA LEU A 316 -15.08 -1.81 10.60
C LEU A 316 -15.06 -0.65 11.60
N ASP A 317 -14.17 -0.73 12.58
CA ASP A 317 -14.03 0.24 13.66
C ASP A 317 -12.62 0.85 13.66
N ALA A 318 -12.55 2.12 13.27
CA ALA A 318 -11.36 2.95 13.24
C ALA A 318 -11.29 3.94 14.42
N THR A 319 -12.06 3.72 15.49
CA THR A 319 -12.09 4.61 16.66
C THR A 319 -10.88 4.50 17.57
N HIS A 320 -10.09 3.44 17.43
CA HIS A 320 -8.86 3.25 18.20
C HIS A 320 -7.66 3.89 17.50
N PRO A 321 -6.77 4.62 18.21
CA PRO A 321 -5.68 5.35 17.57
C PRO A 321 -4.56 4.43 17.06
N GLN A 322 -4.40 3.22 17.58
CA GLN A 322 -3.22 2.38 17.29
C GLN A 322 -3.49 1.20 16.36
N TYR A 323 -4.75 0.92 16.05
CA TYR A 323 -5.17 -0.17 15.18
C TYR A 323 -6.61 0.08 14.69
N LEU A 324 -6.97 -0.63 13.62
CA LEU A 324 -8.31 -0.75 13.06
C LEU A 324 -8.88 -2.12 13.47
N ARG A 325 -10.17 -2.21 13.80
CA ARG A 325 -10.84 -3.52 13.94
C ARG A 325 -11.72 -3.78 12.74
N SER A 326 -11.75 -5.02 12.24
CA SER A 326 -12.72 -5.42 11.21
C SER A 326 -13.21 -6.84 11.42
N LYS A 327 -14.41 -7.08 10.91
CA LYS A 327 -15.10 -8.35 11.02
C LYS A 327 -15.98 -8.56 9.81
N THR A 328 -16.01 -9.78 9.31
CA THR A 328 -16.90 -10.18 8.24
C THR A 328 -18.10 -10.94 8.77
N ARG A 329 -19.05 -11.21 7.89
CA ARG A 329 -20.33 -11.84 8.19
C ARG A 329 -20.17 -13.25 8.74
N GLU A 330 -19.26 -14.02 8.15
CA GLU A 330 -18.97 -15.41 8.53
C GLU A 330 -18.40 -15.52 9.94
N SER A 331 -17.83 -14.41 10.44
CA SER A 331 -17.26 -14.33 11.77
C SER A 331 -18.21 -13.74 12.79
N GLU A 332 -19.54 -13.61 12.57
CA GLU A 332 -20.48 -12.92 13.48
C GLU A 332 -20.38 -13.36 14.96
N THR A 333 -20.01 -14.60 15.24
CA THR A 333 -19.78 -15.13 16.60
C THR A 333 -18.37 -14.92 17.15
N ARG A 334 -17.40 -14.58 16.31
CA ARG A 334 -15.97 -14.42 16.64
C ARG A 334 -15.63 -12.96 16.96
N GLU A 335 -14.58 -12.75 17.74
CA GLU A 335 -14.01 -11.42 17.94
C GLU A 335 -13.46 -10.84 16.62
N PRO A 336 -13.62 -9.53 16.37
CA PRO A 336 -13.07 -8.86 15.18
C PRO A 336 -11.54 -8.88 15.21
N TRP A 337 -10.93 -8.97 14.03
CA TRP A 337 -9.48 -8.86 13.87
C TRP A 337 -8.99 -7.44 14.11
N CYS A 338 -7.79 -7.32 14.64
CA CYS A 338 -7.11 -6.06 14.85
C CYS A 338 -5.98 -5.90 13.83
N HIS A 339 -5.98 -4.78 13.10
CA HIS A 339 -5.03 -4.48 12.03
C HIS A 339 -4.25 -3.20 12.35
N ALA A 340 -2.94 -3.23 12.18
CA ALA A 340 -2.11 -2.04 12.20
C ALA A 340 -1.33 -1.92 10.91
N THR A 341 -1.29 -0.72 10.32
CA THR A 341 -0.53 -0.46 9.10
C THR A 341 0.65 0.47 9.38
N ALA A 342 1.82 0.11 8.88
CA ALA A 342 3.01 0.94 8.86
C ALA A 342 3.34 1.32 7.41
N TRP A 343 3.96 2.49 7.23
CA TRP A 343 4.61 2.84 5.97
C TRP A 343 6.12 2.67 6.12
N ILE A 344 6.78 2.37 5.00
CA ILE A 344 8.24 2.29 4.91
C ILE A 344 8.76 3.73 4.76
N LYS A 345 9.29 4.28 5.84
CA LYS A 345 9.79 5.66 5.92
C LYS A 345 11.11 5.83 5.18
N GLU A 346 12.03 4.92 5.44
CA GLU A 346 13.36 4.93 4.85
C GLU A 346 13.64 3.55 4.25
N TRP A 347 14.02 3.57 2.98
CA TRP A 347 14.54 2.42 2.23
C TRP A 347 16.06 2.37 2.36
N PRO A 348 16.71 1.23 2.02
CA PRO A 348 18.15 1.09 2.16
C PRO A 348 18.88 2.18 1.38
N LEU A 349 19.83 2.86 2.03
CA LEU A 349 20.57 3.97 1.43
C LEU A 349 21.80 3.50 0.66
N THR A 350 22.30 2.30 0.99
CA THR A 350 23.43 1.63 0.35
C THR A 350 22.91 0.49 -0.54
N PRO A 351 23.69 0.05 -1.54
CA PRO A 351 23.40 -1.17 -2.28
C PRO A 351 23.20 -2.35 -1.31
N VAL A 352 22.17 -3.14 -1.57
CA VAL A 352 21.80 -4.33 -0.80
C VAL A 352 21.66 -5.51 -1.75
N GLY A 353 21.93 -6.73 -1.28
CA GLY A 353 21.74 -7.93 -2.08
C GLY A 353 20.26 -8.18 -2.42
N VAL A 354 20.01 -8.97 -3.47
CA VAL A 354 18.68 -9.26 -4.01
C VAL A 354 17.68 -9.71 -2.93
N ASN A 355 18.13 -10.52 -1.97
CA ASN A 355 17.30 -11.09 -0.91
C ASN A 355 17.18 -10.24 0.36
N PHE A 356 17.47 -8.94 0.31
CA PHE A 356 17.47 -8.08 1.52
C PHE A 356 16.11 -8.02 2.25
N LEU A 357 14.99 -8.29 1.57
CA LEU A 357 13.64 -8.35 2.16
C LEU A 357 13.29 -9.72 2.77
N ALA A 358 14.12 -10.75 2.61
CA ALA A 358 13.86 -12.09 3.14
C ALA A 358 13.56 -12.12 4.66
N PRO A 359 14.22 -11.32 5.53
CA PRO A 359 13.87 -11.28 6.95
C PRO A 359 12.42 -10.86 7.22
N LEU A 360 11.86 -9.99 6.38
CA LEU A 360 10.49 -9.50 6.48
C LEU A 360 9.48 -10.42 5.77
N LEU A 361 9.86 -10.99 4.62
CA LEU A 361 8.94 -11.79 3.80
C LEU A 361 8.86 -13.26 4.23
N VAL A 362 9.94 -13.83 4.76
CA VAL A 362 10.05 -15.27 5.05
C VAL A 362 10.33 -15.54 6.54
N HIS A 363 11.25 -14.81 7.16
CA HIS A 363 11.75 -15.15 8.51
C HIS A 363 10.93 -14.55 9.67
N THR A 364 9.63 -14.36 9.48
CA THR A 364 8.71 -13.91 10.55
C THR A 364 7.55 -14.89 10.69
N PRO A 365 7.80 -16.11 11.22
CA PRO A 365 6.77 -17.10 11.41
C PRO A 365 5.65 -16.58 12.32
N ASP A 366 4.44 -17.12 12.15
CA ASP A 366 3.25 -16.88 12.98
C ASP A 366 2.71 -15.44 12.95
N VAL A 367 3.18 -14.60 12.03
CA VAL A 367 2.71 -13.22 11.88
C VAL A 367 1.96 -13.04 10.56
N ILE A 368 0.64 -12.86 10.66
CA ILE A 368 -0.18 -12.50 9.50
C ILE A 368 0.18 -11.09 9.06
N ARG A 369 0.71 -11.00 7.84
CA ARG A 369 1.22 -9.75 7.28
C ARG A 369 0.95 -9.62 5.80
N THR A 370 0.75 -8.38 5.38
CA THR A 370 0.68 -8.00 3.97
C THR A 370 1.68 -6.89 3.73
N VAL A 371 2.69 -7.15 2.91
CA VAL A 371 3.67 -6.17 2.44
C VAL A 371 3.26 -5.73 1.05
N ALA A 372 2.98 -4.45 0.86
CA ALA A 372 2.64 -3.88 -0.43
C ALA A 372 3.70 -2.85 -0.85
N VAL A 373 4.26 -3.00 -2.03
CA VAL A 373 5.19 -2.05 -2.66
C VAL A 373 4.55 -1.53 -3.92
N THR A 374 4.20 -0.26 -3.92
CA THR A 374 3.67 0.43 -5.09
C THR A 374 4.81 1.16 -5.80
N MET A 375 4.89 1.04 -7.11
CA MET A 375 5.90 1.61 -8.00
C MET A 375 5.19 2.49 -9.03
N ASP A 376 5.39 3.81 -8.96
CA ASP A 376 4.98 4.76 -10.00
C ASP A 376 6.12 4.83 -11.01
N LEU A 377 5.80 4.46 -12.25
CA LEU A 377 6.74 4.35 -13.35
C LEU A 377 6.66 5.64 -14.17
N GLU A 378 7.83 6.22 -14.43
CA GLU A 378 8.01 7.42 -15.23
C GLU A 378 8.88 7.09 -16.44
N PRO A 379 8.54 7.62 -17.63
CA PRO A 379 9.38 7.48 -18.80
C PRO A 379 10.82 7.94 -18.53
N THR A 380 11.78 7.28 -19.15
CA THR A 380 13.21 7.50 -18.89
C THR A 380 13.62 8.97 -19.12
N ASP A 381 13.13 9.61 -20.18
CA ASP A 381 13.44 11.02 -20.47
C ASP A 381 13.00 11.99 -19.36
N VAL A 382 11.77 11.81 -18.87
CA VAL A 382 11.21 12.62 -17.76
C VAL A 382 11.99 12.36 -16.47
N ALA A 383 12.39 11.11 -16.25
CA ALA A 383 13.19 10.74 -15.09
C ALA A 383 14.59 11.36 -15.12
N ILE A 384 15.23 11.42 -16.30
CA ILE A 384 16.53 12.07 -16.52
C ILE A 384 16.43 13.56 -16.25
N GLU A 385 15.45 14.26 -16.82
CA GLU A 385 15.27 15.71 -16.62
C GLU A 385 15.09 16.05 -15.13
N ARG A 386 14.27 15.26 -14.42
CA ARG A 386 14.07 15.42 -12.98
C ARG A 386 15.35 15.16 -12.19
N MET A 387 16.11 14.12 -12.56
CA MET A 387 17.38 13.77 -11.92
C MET A 387 18.42 14.89 -12.12
N LEU A 388 18.53 15.45 -13.32
CA LEU A 388 19.42 16.60 -13.60
C LEU A 388 19.06 17.81 -12.75
N THR A 389 17.76 18.10 -12.62
CA THR A 389 17.27 19.19 -11.76
C THR A 389 17.59 18.93 -10.28
N GLU A 390 17.44 17.68 -9.80
CA GLU A 390 17.80 17.27 -8.44
C GLU A 390 19.32 17.43 -8.21
N LYS A 391 20.15 17.01 -9.17
CA LYS A 391 21.61 17.11 -9.13
C LYS A 391 22.09 18.56 -9.07
N VAL A 392 21.52 19.46 -9.88
CA VAL A 392 21.86 20.89 -9.85
C VAL A 392 21.52 21.52 -8.50
N ASN A 393 20.36 21.20 -7.94
CA ASN A 393 19.95 21.71 -6.63
C ASN A 393 20.87 21.20 -5.52
N GLU A 394 21.25 19.93 -5.55
CA GLU A 394 22.18 19.33 -4.59
C GLU A 394 23.57 19.99 -4.67
N GLN A 395 24.13 20.17 -5.87
CA GLN A 395 25.40 20.86 -6.07
C GLN A 395 25.36 22.31 -5.59
N ALA A 396 24.25 23.02 -5.83
CA ALA A 396 24.06 24.37 -5.34
C ALA A 396 24.03 24.44 -3.80
N GLU A 397 23.37 23.47 -3.14
CA GLU A 397 23.30 23.40 -1.68
C GLU A 397 24.66 23.03 -1.07
N GLN A 398 25.40 22.10 -1.68
CA GLN A 398 26.77 21.78 -1.28
C GLN A 398 27.70 22.99 -1.43
N ALA A 399 27.61 23.74 -2.52
CA ALA A 399 28.38 24.97 -2.72
C ALA A 399 28.03 26.04 -1.66
N ARG A 400 26.76 26.16 -1.26
CA ARG A 400 26.35 27.05 -0.16
C ARG A 400 26.87 26.59 1.19
N ALA A 401 26.80 25.30 1.48
CA ALA A 401 27.30 24.71 2.72
C ALA A 401 28.82 24.90 2.85
N ALA A 402 29.56 24.70 1.76
CA ALA A 402 31.00 24.95 1.68
C ALA A 402 31.34 26.43 1.93
N LYS A 403 30.60 27.37 1.32
CA LYS A 403 30.74 28.81 1.61
C LYS A 403 30.48 29.16 3.08
N LEU A 404 29.63 28.40 3.76
CA LEU A 404 29.29 28.58 5.17
C LEU A 404 30.25 27.82 6.12
N ASN A 405 31.34 27.21 5.61
CA ASN A 405 32.26 26.36 6.37
C ASN A 405 31.55 25.30 7.24
N ARG A 406 30.42 24.78 6.76
CA ARG A 406 29.70 23.71 7.46
C ARG A 406 30.40 22.39 7.21
N VAL A 407 30.56 21.60 8.27
CA VAL A 407 31.05 20.22 8.17
C VAL A 407 30.02 19.43 7.37
N ALA A 408 30.46 18.80 6.28
CA ALA A 408 29.60 17.98 5.43
C ALA A 408 29.21 16.69 6.16
N ASP A 409 27.91 16.37 6.21
CA ASP A 409 27.42 15.13 6.79
C ASP A 409 27.77 13.96 5.84
N PRO A 410 28.34 12.84 6.32
CA PRO A 410 28.54 11.63 5.51
C PRO A 410 27.27 11.17 4.76
N ARG A 411 26.08 11.48 5.29
CA ARG A 411 24.80 11.18 4.63
C ARG A 411 24.57 11.99 3.36
N ASP A 412 25.08 13.23 3.29
CA ASP A 412 24.96 14.10 2.12
C ASP A 412 25.85 13.56 0.98
N PHE A 413 27.05 13.06 1.30
CA PHE A 413 27.90 12.36 0.33
C PHE A 413 27.24 11.09 -0.20
N ALA A 414 26.66 10.26 0.67
CA ALA A 414 25.92 9.07 0.25
C ALA A 414 24.67 9.42 -0.58
N HIS A 415 24.05 10.57 -0.33
CA HIS A 415 22.93 11.07 -1.13
C HIS A 415 23.39 11.49 -2.53
N ALA A 416 24.49 12.24 -2.63
CA ALA A 416 25.07 12.67 -3.90
C ALA A 416 25.48 11.48 -4.77
N HIS A 417 26.22 10.51 -4.20
CA HIS A 417 26.59 9.28 -4.91
C HIS A 417 25.38 8.51 -5.45
N ARG A 418 24.24 8.49 -4.72
CA ARG A 418 23.02 7.85 -5.20
C ARG A 418 22.41 8.58 -6.40
N VAL A 419 22.43 9.91 -6.40
CA VAL A 419 21.94 10.70 -7.54
C VAL A 419 22.78 10.41 -8.77
N ASP A 420 24.10 10.27 -8.60
CA ASP A 420 25.02 9.91 -9.67
C ASP A 420 24.78 8.48 -10.19
N GLN A 421 24.74 7.47 -9.30
CA GLN A 421 24.45 6.09 -9.68
C GLN A 421 23.09 5.97 -10.40
N ARG A 422 22.06 6.65 -9.88
CA ARG A 422 20.75 6.71 -10.55
C ARG A 422 20.85 7.36 -11.93
N GLY A 423 21.72 8.35 -12.10
CA GLY A 423 21.97 8.98 -13.39
C GLY A 423 22.58 7.99 -14.39
N GLU A 424 23.52 7.15 -13.94
CA GLU A 424 24.11 6.08 -14.74
C GLU A 424 23.07 5.02 -15.11
N ASP A 425 22.25 4.56 -14.16
CA ASP A 425 21.19 3.58 -14.41
C ASP A 425 20.14 4.11 -15.40
N LEU A 426 19.72 5.38 -15.27
CA LEU A 426 18.78 6.00 -16.21
C LEU A 426 19.42 6.16 -17.60
N ALA A 427 20.71 6.49 -17.67
CA ALA A 427 21.45 6.62 -18.92
C ALA A 427 21.65 5.26 -19.61
N SER A 428 21.71 4.15 -18.86
CA SER A 428 21.74 2.78 -19.41
C SER A 428 20.35 2.26 -19.84
N GLY A 429 19.29 3.08 -19.71
CA GLY A 429 17.95 2.76 -20.18
C GLY A 429 16.98 2.32 -19.08
N ALA A 430 17.36 2.37 -17.80
CA ALA A 430 16.45 2.02 -16.71
C ALA A 430 15.21 2.93 -16.67
N ALA A 431 14.10 2.35 -16.19
CA ALA A 431 12.87 3.11 -15.93
C ALA A 431 13.04 4.07 -14.76
N GLY A 432 12.38 5.21 -14.83
CA GLY A 432 12.17 6.05 -13.65
C GLY A 432 11.21 5.39 -12.67
N VAL A 433 11.72 4.85 -11.56
CA VAL A 433 10.86 4.23 -10.52
C VAL A 433 10.75 5.13 -9.28
N ASN A 434 9.52 5.46 -8.89
CA ASN A 434 9.20 6.05 -7.60
C ASN A 434 8.42 5.03 -6.77
N LEU A 435 8.99 4.60 -5.66
CA LEU A 435 8.42 3.51 -4.85
C LEU A 435 7.95 3.98 -3.47
N VAL A 436 6.85 3.41 -2.99
CA VAL A 436 6.36 3.51 -1.60
C VAL A 436 6.00 2.12 -1.12
N GLY A 437 6.18 1.87 0.18
CA GLY A 437 5.83 0.59 0.78
C GLY A 437 4.95 0.75 2.00
N TYR A 438 4.02 -0.20 2.16
CA TYR A 438 3.15 -0.32 3.32
C TYR A 438 3.15 -1.76 3.82
N ILE A 439 3.01 -1.91 5.14
CA ILE A 439 2.96 -3.21 5.79
C ILE A 439 1.77 -3.22 6.75
N THR A 440 0.81 -4.11 6.51
CA THR A 440 -0.28 -4.37 7.43
C THR A 440 0.02 -5.63 8.22
N VAL A 441 -0.17 -5.57 9.53
CA VAL A 441 -0.09 -6.71 10.46
C VAL A 441 -1.45 -6.93 11.06
N SER A 442 -1.88 -8.19 11.17
CA SER A 442 -3.21 -8.56 11.65
C SER A 442 -3.10 -9.59 12.77
N SER A 443 -3.80 -9.37 13.89
CA SER A 443 -3.81 -10.30 15.03
C SER A 443 -5.20 -10.34 15.67
N ARG A 444 -5.50 -11.43 16.38
CA ARG A 444 -6.80 -11.63 17.05
C ARG A 444 -7.02 -10.69 18.24
N ASP A 445 -5.94 -10.24 18.87
CA ASP A 445 -5.96 -9.44 20.10
C ASP A 445 -5.04 -8.21 19.95
N PRO A 446 -5.45 -7.02 20.42
CA PRO A 446 -4.56 -5.87 20.60
C PRO A 446 -3.19 -6.16 21.25
N GLU A 447 -3.11 -7.05 22.25
CA GLU A 447 -1.84 -7.38 22.92
C GLU A 447 -0.90 -8.18 21.99
N LEU A 448 -1.44 -9.19 21.31
CA LEU A 448 -0.72 -9.93 20.28
C LEU A 448 -0.30 -9.01 19.14
N LEU A 449 -1.19 -8.12 18.69
CA LEU A 449 -0.86 -7.12 17.67
C LEU A 449 0.30 -6.24 18.12
N ALA A 450 0.36 -5.82 19.38
CA ALA A 450 1.47 -5.04 19.90
C ALA A 450 2.80 -5.83 19.87
N ARG A 451 2.77 -7.14 20.12
CA ARG A 451 3.93 -8.04 19.96
C ARG A 451 4.33 -8.16 18.49
N ASP A 452 3.40 -8.44 17.59
CA ASP A 452 3.67 -8.64 16.17
C ASP A 452 4.19 -7.35 15.50
N LYS A 453 3.69 -6.18 15.92
CA LYS A 453 4.24 -4.87 15.53
C LYS A 453 5.72 -4.72 15.91
N ARG A 454 6.17 -5.28 17.04
CA ARG A 454 7.58 -5.26 17.44
C ARG A 454 8.40 -6.24 16.61
N THR A 455 7.89 -7.45 16.39
CA THR A 455 8.51 -8.49 15.54
C THR A 455 8.76 -7.95 14.13
N ILE A 456 7.73 -7.37 13.50
CA ILE A 456 7.81 -6.82 12.14
C ILE A 456 8.76 -5.62 12.08
N ARG A 457 8.80 -4.78 13.11
CA ARG A 457 9.79 -3.70 13.20
C ARG A 457 11.23 -4.23 13.26
N ALA A 458 11.47 -5.30 14.03
CA ALA A 458 12.79 -5.90 14.13
C ALA A 458 13.22 -6.55 12.79
N ALA A 459 12.30 -7.25 12.13
CA ALA A 459 12.52 -7.85 10.80
C ALA A 459 12.81 -6.80 9.72
N ALA A 460 12.06 -5.68 9.73
CA ALA A 460 12.32 -4.56 8.85
C ALA A 460 13.70 -3.93 9.11
N GLY A 461 14.11 -3.80 10.38
CA GLY A 461 15.46 -3.35 10.72
C GLY A 461 16.57 -4.24 10.14
N LYS A 462 16.40 -5.58 10.18
CA LYS A 462 17.30 -6.54 9.52
C LYS A 462 17.30 -6.42 7.99
N SER A 463 16.23 -5.88 7.42
CA SER A 463 16.09 -5.59 5.98
C SER A 463 16.53 -4.16 5.63
N PHE A 464 17.22 -3.45 6.54
CA PHE A 464 17.63 -2.05 6.39
C PHE A 464 16.47 -1.07 6.15
N LEU A 465 15.26 -1.44 6.57
CA LEU A 465 14.06 -0.63 6.45
C LEU A 465 13.71 0.05 7.77
N LYS A 466 13.24 1.29 7.69
CA LYS A 466 12.67 1.99 8.84
C LYS A 466 11.16 2.11 8.71
N LEU A 467 10.45 1.42 9.58
CA LEU A 467 9.00 1.49 9.62
C LEU A 467 8.48 2.59 10.53
N GLU A 468 7.37 3.16 10.12
CA GLU A 468 6.63 4.10 10.93
C GLU A 468 5.13 3.77 10.89
N TRP A 469 4.53 3.54 12.05
CA TRP A 469 3.10 3.19 12.15
C TRP A 469 2.22 4.40 11.84
N CYS A 470 1.14 4.15 11.10
CA CYS A 470 0.13 5.14 10.74
C CYS A 470 -0.92 5.32 11.84
N ASP A 471 -0.46 5.53 13.08
CA ASP A 471 -1.36 5.76 14.22
C ASP A 471 -2.30 6.94 13.93
N ARG A 472 -3.59 6.75 14.26
CA ARG A 472 -4.74 7.63 13.95
C ARG A 472 -5.14 7.70 12.48
N GLU A 473 -4.44 6.98 11.59
CA GLU A 473 -4.71 6.95 10.14
C GLU A 473 -4.82 5.53 9.58
N HIS A 474 -4.96 4.50 10.43
CA HIS A 474 -4.99 3.08 10.00
C HIS A 474 -6.06 2.80 8.94
N HIS A 475 -7.26 3.39 9.05
CA HIS A 475 -8.33 3.26 8.04
C HIS A 475 -7.92 3.74 6.63
N ARG A 476 -7.02 4.73 6.51
CA ARG A 476 -6.51 5.21 5.22
C ARG A 476 -5.27 4.42 4.79
N ALA A 477 -4.41 4.08 5.74
CA ALA A 477 -3.18 3.38 5.48
C ALA A 477 -3.42 1.93 5.04
N PHE A 478 -4.39 1.25 5.65
CA PHE A 478 -4.78 -0.13 5.33
C PHE A 478 -5.17 -0.29 3.85
N VAL A 479 -5.80 0.73 3.26
CA VAL A 479 -6.17 0.72 1.84
C VAL A 479 -4.95 0.58 0.92
N ASN A 480 -3.76 1.02 1.35
CA ASN A 480 -2.54 0.91 0.55
C ASN A 480 -1.93 -0.50 0.54
N THR A 481 -2.47 -1.44 1.32
CA THR A 481 -2.14 -2.87 1.24
C THR A 481 -3.25 -3.70 0.58
N LEU A 482 -4.37 -3.07 0.20
CA LEU A 482 -5.38 -3.65 -0.68
C LEU A 482 -4.93 -3.59 -2.15
N PRO A 483 -5.49 -4.44 -3.04
CA PRO A 483 -5.09 -4.53 -4.45
C PRO A 483 -5.62 -3.37 -5.31
N PHE A 484 -5.26 -2.13 -4.93
CA PHE A 484 -5.76 -0.89 -5.54
C PHE A 484 -4.65 0.01 -6.08
N ALA A 485 -3.38 -0.39 -5.95
CA ALA A 485 -2.20 0.38 -6.36
C ALA A 485 -2.24 1.84 -5.86
N THR A 486 -2.69 2.05 -4.63
CA THR A 486 -2.71 3.36 -3.98
C THR A 486 -1.41 3.60 -3.19
N GLY A 487 -1.36 4.72 -2.47
CA GLY A 487 -0.22 5.03 -1.58
C GLY A 487 0.77 6.02 -2.16
N ILE A 488 0.76 6.28 -3.47
CA ILE A 488 1.62 7.28 -4.13
C ILE A 488 0.80 8.47 -4.58
N ARG A 489 1.21 9.66 -4.14
CA ARG A 489 0.69 10.93 -4.63
C ARG A 489 1.52 11.39 -5.83
N ARG A 490 0.84 11.67 -6.95
CA ARG A 490 1.43 12.39 -8.08
C ARG A 490 1.53 13.87 -7.78
#